data_AF-A0A1A8MN16-F1
#
_entry.id   AF-A0A1A8MN16-F1
#
_cell.length_a   1.000
_cell.length_b   1.000
_cell.length_c   1.000
_cell.angle_alpha   90.00
_cell.angle_beta   90.00
_cell.angle_gamma   90.00
#
_symmetry.space_group_name_H-M   'P 1'
#
loop_
_entity.id
_entity.type
_entity.pdbx_description
1 polymer ?
#
loop_
_entity_poly.entity_id
_entity_poly.type
_entity_poly.pdbx_seq_one_letter_code
_entity_poly.pdbx_strand_id
1 'polypeptide(L)'
;DHDFQSMLKDLTDMAYLEGSIWALLYDAFPALMKHLPGPHHGIFSSARSLTASIRKEIQRHKLDLDPSNPRDYIDKFLIEERHNRRPTQAL
;
A
#
# COMPACT_ATOMS: atom_id res chain seq x y z
N ASP A 1 -4.08 -10.19 -15.96
CA ASP A 1 -4.41 -10.55 -14.57
C ASP A 1 -5.42 -9.54 -14.05
N HIS A 2 -6.57 -10.00 -13.58
CA HIS A 2 -7.66 -9.15 -13.07
C HIS A 2 -7.25 -8.42 -11.78
N ASP A 3 -6.45 -9.05 -10.92
CA ASP A 3 -6.01 -8.45 -9.66
C ASP A 3 -5.09 -7.25 -9.92
N PHE A 4 -4.19 -7.39 -10.91
CA PHE A 4 -3.30 -6.30 -11.32
C PHE A 4 -4.08 -5.11 -11.91
N GLN A 5 -5.09 -5.37 -12.75
CA GLN A 5 -5.94 -4.31 -13.30
C GLN A 5 -6.73 -3.59 -12.20
N SER A 6 -7.27 -4.32 -11.22
CA SER A 6 -7.95 -3.73 -10.06
C SER A 6 -7.01 -2.84 -9.26
N MET A 7 -5.78 -3.30 -8.99
CA MET A 7 -4.77 -2.53 -8.27
C MET A 7 -4.41 -1.22 -9.00
N LEU A 8 -4.24 -1.28 -10.33
CA LEU A 8 -3.97 -0.08 -11.14
C LEU A 8 -5.13 0.91 -11.14
N LYS A 9 -6.37 0.41 -11.15
CA LYS A 9 -7.56 1.25 -11.03
C LYS A 9 -7.60 1.94 -9.67
N ASP A 10 -7.40 1.20 -8.58
CA ASP A 10 -7.37 1.76 -7.22
C ASP A 10 -6.28 2.83 -7.07
N LEU A 11 -5.09 2.59 -7.63
CA LEU A 11 -3.99 3.56 -7.65
C LEU A 11 -4.36 4.83 -8.43
N THR A 12 -4.99 4.68 -9.59
CA THR A 12 -5.40 5.81 -10.44
C THR A 12 -6.48 6.65 -9.75
N ASP A 13 -7.49 6.00 -9.19
CA ASP A 13 -8.57 6.66 -8.45
C ASP A 13 -8.02 7.42 -7.23
N MET A 14 -7.07 6.81 -6.51
CA MET A 14 -6.39 7.44 -5.38
C MET A 14 -5.60 8.68 -5.82
N ALA A 15 -4.77 8.57 -6.86
CA ALA A 15 -3.95 9.68 -7.37
C ALA A 15 -4.81 10.84 -7.88
N TYR A 16 -5.92 10.56 -8.58
CA TYR A 16 -6.84 11.58 -9.06
C TYR A 16 -7.48 12.37 -7.90
N LEU A 17 -7.90 11.67 -6.85
CA LEU A 17 -8.53 12.31 -5.70
C LEU A 17 -7.52 13.05 -4.81
N GLU A 18 -6.29 12.54 -4.65
CA GLU A 18 -5.19 13.24 -3.98
C GLU A 18 -4.79 14.53 -4.73
N GLY A 19 -4.85 14.52 -6.07
CA GLY A 19 -4.61 15.71 -6.89
C GLY A 19 -5.77 16.72 -6.91
N SER A 20 -6.90 16.44 -6.24
CA SER A 20 -8.10 17.26 -6.29
C SER A 20 -8.19 18.29 -5.15
N ILE A 21 -9.11 19.25 -5.29
CA ILE A 21 -9.41 20.24 -4.24
C ILE A 21 -9.80 19.59 -2.90
N TRP A 22 -10.33 18.37 -2.94
CA TRP A 22 -10.74 17.65 -1.74
C TRP A 22 -9.58 17.26 -0.84
N ALA A 23 -8.41 16.94 -1.42
CA ALA A 23 -7.22 16.65 -0.64
C ALA A 23 -6.73 17.89 0.11
N LEU A 24 -6.70 19.04 -0.56
CA LEU A 24 -6.33 20.32 0.05
C LEU A 24 -7.28 20.72 1.18
N LEU A 25 -8.59 20.53 1.00
CA LEU A 25 -9.58 20.80 2.04
C LEU A 25 -9.43 19.85 3.24
N TYR A 26 -9.12 18.56 2.99
CA TYR A 26 -8.90 17.59 4.05
C TYR A 26 -7.61 17.87 4.83
N ASP A 27 -6.56 18.33 4.16
CA ASP A 27 -5.30 18.74 4.79
C ASP A 27 -5.49 19.98 5.68
N ALA A 28 -6.24 20.98 5.19
CA ALA A 28 -6.51 22.21 5.95
C ALA A 28 -7.50 22.01 7.11
N PHE A 29 -8.54 21.18 6.93
CA PHE A 29 -9.65 21.05 7.89
C PHE A 29 -10.09 19.59 8.11
N PRO A 30 -9.20 18.69 8.57
CA PRO A 30 -9.47 17.25 8.61
C PRO A 30 -10.66 16.87 9.51
N ALA A 31 -10.80 17.53 10.66
CA ALA A 31 -11.90 17.25 11.60
C ALA A 31 -13.27 17.59 10.99
N LEU A 32 -13.38 18.69 10.26
CA LEU A 32 -14.60 19.09 9.57
C LEU A 32 -14.89 18.16 8.39
N MET A 33 -13.87 17.92 7.56
CA MET A 33 -14.00 17.13 6.34
C MET A 33 -14.35 15.67 6.61
N LYS A 34 -13.97 15.13 7.78
CA LYS A 34 -14.40 13.79 8.24
C LYS A 34 -15.92 13.65 8.36
N HIS A 35 -16.66 14.73 8.55
CA HIS A 35 -18.11 14.70 8.72
C HIS A 35 -18.89 15.14 7.48
N LEU A 36 -18.26 15.87 6.55
CA LEU A 36 -18.92 16.37 5.35
C LEU A 36 -18.97 15.32 4.24
N PRO A 37 -20.13 15.10 3.59
CA PRO A 37 -20.21 14.16 2.47
C PRO A 37 -19.37 14.68 1.28
N GLY A 38 -18.70 13.76 0.60
CA GLY A 38 -17.88 14.13 -0.56
C GLY A 38 -16.97 13.00 -1.06
N PRO A 39 -16.40 13.17 -2.26
CA PRO A 39 -15.57 12.17 -2.93
C PRO A 39 -14.24 11.87 -2.20
N HIS A 40 -13.81 12.70 -1.24
CA HIS A 40 -12.67 12.38 -0.37
C HIS A 40 -12.86 11.10 0.44
N HIS A 41 -14.10 10.68 0.71
CA HIS A 41 -14.36 9.37 1.33
C HIS A 41 -13.91 8.21 0.44
N GLY A 42 -13.90 8.42 -0.89
CA GLY A 42 -13.36 7.48 -1.88
C GLY A 42 -11.86 7.26 -1.72
N ILE A 43 -11.09 8.30 -1.35
CA ILE A 43 -9.63 8.22 -1.15
C ILE A 43 -9.29 7.09 -0.17
N PHE A 44 -9.95 7.09 0.99
CA PHE A 44 -9.69 6.08 2.01
C PHE A 44 -10.09 4.68 1.57
N SER A 45 -11.10 4.54 0.71
CA SER A 45 -11.49 3.25 0.17
C SER A 45 -10.46 2.72 -0.83
N SER A 46 -10.08 3.53 -1.81
CA SER A 46 -9.06 3.17 -2.81
C SER A 46 -7.72 2.88 -2.15
N ALA A 47 -7.31 3.68 -1.15
CA ALA A 47 -6.10 3.44 -0.37
C ALA A 47 -6.13 2.09 0.39
N ARG A 48 -7.27 1.74 0.99
CA ARG A 48 -7.45 0.44 1.66
C ARG A 48 -7.37 -0.72 0.68
N SER A 49 -8.03 -0.62 -0.48
CA SER A 49 -8.01 -1.65 -1.52
C SER A 49 -6.60 -1.84 -2.09
N LEU A 50 -5.91 -0.74 -2.43
CA LEU A 50 -4.53 -0.76 -2.90
C LEU A 50 -3.59 -1.42 -1.89
N THR A 51 -3.73 -1.06 -0.60
CA THR A 51 -2.95 -1.68 0.49
C THR A 51 -3.24 -3.18 0.62
N ALA A 52 -4.50 -3.61 0.45
CA ALA A 52 -4.85 -5.02 0.48
C ALA A 52 -4.21 -5.80 -0.68
N SER A 53 -4.19 -5.22 -1.88
CA SER A 53 -3.53 -5.80 -3.05
C SER A 53 -2.03 -5.96 -2.85
N ILE A 54 -1.34 -4.91 -2.35
CA ILE A 54 0.09 -4.97 -2.02
C ILE A 54 0.37 -6.05 -0.96
N ARG A 55 -0.46 -6.15 0.08
CA ARG A 55 -0.33 -7.18 1.11
C ARG A 55 -0.47 -8.59 0.54
N LYS A 56 -1.42 -8.82 -0.36
CA LYS A 56 -1.61 -10.10 -1.03
C LYS A 56 -0.36 -10.48 -1.82
N GLU A 57 0.23 -9.54 -2.54
CA GLU A 57 1.46 -9.78 -3.31
C GLU A 57 2.65 -10.10 -2.40
N ILE A 58 2.81 -9.37 -1.29
CA ILE A 58 3.84 -9.66 -0.29
C ILE A 58 3.66 -11.07 0.31
N GLN A 59 2.42 -11.50 0.58
CA GLN A 59 2.17 -12.84 1.09
C GLN A 59 2.51 -13.91 0.06
N ARG A 60 2.23 -13.67 -1.23
CA ARG A 60 2.65 -14.56 -2.31
C ARG A 60 4.17 -14.74 -2.30
N HIS A 61 4.92 -13.64 -2.28
CA HIS A 61 6.38 -13.67 -2.22
C HIS A 61 6.91 -14.39 -0.97
N LYS A 62 6.26 -14.23 0.19
CA LYS A 62 6.65 -14.93 1.42
C LYS A 62 6.51 -16.45 1.35
N LEU A 63 5.55 -16.96 0.57
CA LEU A 63 5.27 -18.40 0.47
C LEU A 63 6.31 -19.14 -0.38
N ASP A 64 6.86 -18.49 -1.40
CA ASP A 64 7.78 -19.08 -2.38
C ASP A 64 9.16 -18.39 -2.42
N LEU A 65 9.50 -17.63 -1.37
CA LEU A 65 10.77 -16.92 -1.25
C LEU A 65 11.97 -17.88 -1.28
N ASP A 66 12.84 -17.73 -2.28
CA ASP A 66 14.18 -18.33 -2.31
C ASP A 66 15.25 -17.27 -1.97
N PRO A 67 15.85 -17.31 -0.75
CA PRO A 67 16.89 -16.36 -0.36
C PRO A 67 18.15 -16.39 -1.23
N SER A 68 18.41 -17.50 -1.94
CA SER A 68 19.57 -17.64 -2.81
C SER A 68 19.33 -17.06 -4.21
N ASN A 69 18.08 -16.82 -4.60
CA ASN A 69 17.71 -16.32 -5.92
C ASN A 69 16.51 -15.35 -5.85
N PRO A 70 16.70 -14.12 -5.34
CA PRO A 70 15.61 -13.15 -5.21
C PRO A 70 15.14 -12.67 -6.58
N ARG A 71 13.82 -12.75 -6.82
CA ARG A 71 13.21 -12.43 -8.11
C ARG A 71 13.11 -10.94 -8.38
N ASP A 72 12.72 -10.18 -7.36
CA ASP A 72 12.47 -8.74 -7.48
C ASP A 72 12.72 -7.98 -6.17
N TYR A 73 12.26 -6.72 -6.14
CA TYR A 73 12.39 -5.84 -4.98
C TYR A 73 11.72 -6.42 -3.72
N ILE A 74 10.56 -7.06 -3.83
CA ILE A 74 9.82 -7.59 -2.68
C ILE A 74 10.64 -8.70 -2.03
N ASP A 75 11.21 -9.62 -2.81
CA ASP A 75 12.07 -10.68 -2.28
C ASP A 75 13.31 -10.10 -1.57
N LYS A 76 14.00 -9.15 -2.21
CA LYS A 76 15.19 -8.49 -1.64
C LYS A 76 14.87 -7.81 -0.32
N PHE A 77 13.77 -7.05 -0.28
CA PHE A 77 13.31 -6.36 0.92
C PHE A 77 12.96 -7.36 2.03
N LEU A 78 12.27 -8.46 1.72
CA LEU A 78 11.92 -9.50 2.71
C LEU A 78 13.15 -10.20 3.27
N ILE A 79 14.19 -10.44 2.46
CA ILE A 79 15.46 -11.02 2.92
C ILE A 79 16.18 -10.05 3.86
N GLU A 80 16.30 -8.78 3.47
CA GLU A 80 16.92 -7.74 4.29
C GLU A 80 16.18 -7.55 5.61
N GLU A 81 14.85 -7.54 5.60
CA GLU A 81 14.02 -7.42 6.80
C GLU A 81 14.23 -8.59 7.77
N ARG A 82 14.34 -9.83 7.25
CA ARG A 82 14.69 -11.01 8.07
C ARG A 82 16.10 -10.91 8.64
N HIS A 83 17.06 -10.37 7.89
CA HIS A 83 18.43 -10.17 8.36
C HIS A 83 18.50 -9.12 9.48
N ASN A 84 17.82 -7.98 9.30
CA ASN A 84 17.80 -6.87 10.26
C ASN A 84 17.00 -7.17 11.54
N ARG A 85 16.14 -8.19 11.53
CA ARG A 85 15.48 -8.72 12.74
C ARG A 85 16.34 -9.71 13.54
N ARG A 86 17.40 -10.26 12.96
CA ARG A 86 18.32 -11.21 13.61
C ARG A 86 19.46 -10.61 14.48
N PRO A 87 19.85 -9.32 14.48
CA PRO A 87 21.03 -8.89 15.23
C PRO A 87 20.79 -8.49 16.70
N THR A 88 19.65 -8.81 17.34
CA THR A 88 19.40 -8.39 18.75
C THR A 88 19.06 -9.52 19.73
N GLN A 89 19.16 -10.80 19.33
CA GLN A 89 18.90 -11.93 20.24
C GLN A 89 20.12 -12.86 20.45
N ALA A 90 21.31 -12.44 20.02
CA ALA A 90 22.52 -13.27 20.07
C ALA A 90 23.71 -12.60 20.79
N LEU A 91 23.45 -11.73 21.77
CA LEU A 91 24.44 -11.21 22.72
C LEU A 91 23.90 -11.27 24.14
#